data_AF-A0A1G6AFM5-F1
#
_entry.id   AF-A0A1G6AFM5-F1
#
_cell.length_a   1.000
_cell.length_b   1.000
_cell.length_c   1.000
_cell.angle_alpha   90.00
_cell.angle_beta   90.00
_cell.angle_gamma   90.00
#
_symmetry.space_group_name_H-M   'P 1'
#
loop_
_entity.id
_entity.type
_entity.pdbx_description
1 polymer ?
#
loop_
_entity_poly.entity_id
_entity_poly.type
_entity_poly.pdbx_seq_one_letter_code
_entity_poly.pdbx_strand_id
1 'polypeptide(L)'
;MFEKLDKAYAELKRIRAKRIEWENKEKAQEKRCAELEKTCIHEIMVSEELTPKQLAELIVYAKNNLPGDKPVNEIVNTEKEDENNETEE
;
A
#
# COMPACT_ATOMS: atom_id res chain seq x y z
N MET A 1 -28.36 -30.50 29.10
CA MET A 1 -27.55 -31.02 27.98
C MET A 1 -27.63 -30.09 26.77
N PHE A 2 -28.83 -29.63 26.39
CA PHE A 2 -29.04 -28.68 25.28
C PHE A 2 -28.51 -27.25 25.54
N GLU A 3 -28.50 -26.76 26.78
CA GLU A 3 -27.99 -25.41 27.09
C GLU A 3 -26.52 -25.17 26.67
N LYS A 4 -25.67 -26.21 26.70
CA LYS A 4 -24.28 -26.11 26.23
C LYS A 4 -24.24 -25.95 24.71
N LEU A 5 -25.17 -26.60 24.01
CA LEU A 5 -25.32 -26.52 22.57
C LEU A 5 -25.90 -25.16 22.15
N ASP A 6 -26.90 -24.65 22.87
CA ASP A 6 -27.47 -23.32 22.65
C ASP A 6 -26.42 -22.21 22.84
N LYS A 7 -25.59 -22.32 23.88
CA LYS A 7 -24.44 -21.42 24.09
C LYS A 7 -23.44 -21.50 22.94
N ALA A 8 -23.15 -22.70 22.42
CA ALA A 8 -22.25 -22.86 21.29
C ALA A 8 -22.82 -22.23 20.00
N TYR A 9 -24.13 -22.38 19.74
CA TYR A 9 -24.78 -21.73 18.60
C TYR A 9 -24.80 -20.20 18.72
N ALA A 10 -25.06 -19.68 19.93
CA ALA A 10 -25.00 -18.24 20.19
C ALA A 10 -23.60 -17.66 19.94
N GLU A 11 -22.57 -18.35 20.42
CA GLU A 11 -21.18 -17.94 20.19
C GLU A 11 -20.79 -18.03 18.71
N LEU A 12 -21.20 -19.09 18.01
CA LEU A 12 -20.98 -19.22 16.57
C LEU A 12 -21.67 -18.10 15.78
N LYS A 13 -22.89 -17.70 16.16
CA LYS A 13 -23.58 -16.55 15.57
C LYS A 13 -22.81 -15.25 15.83
N ARG A 14 -22.30 -15.05 17.05
CA ARG A 14 -21.49 -13.88 17.42
C ARG A 14 -20.19 -13.81 16.61
N ILE A 15 -19.48 -14.92 16.47
CA ILE A 15 -18.24 -15.00 15.68
C ILE A 15 -18.52 -14.67 14.22
N ARG A 16 -19.60 -15.22 13.63
CA ARG A 16 -20.00 -14.89 12.25
C ARG A 16 -20.34 -13.42 12.08
N ALA A 17 -21.08 -12.82 13.01
CA ALA A 17 -21.41 -11.41 12.96
C ALA A 17 -20.15 -10.53 13.03
N LYS A 18 -19.21 -10.87 13.92
CA LYS A 18 -17.91 -10.21 13.99
C LYS A 18 -17.13 -10.36 12.69
N ARG A 19 -17.09 -11.56 12.10
CA ARG A 19 -16.39 -11.79 10.84
C ARG A 19 -16.91 -10.86 9.73
N ILE A 20 -18.23 -10.74 9.59
CA ILE A 20 -18.85 -9.83 8.63
C ILE A 20 -18.50 -8.36 8.93
N GLU A 21 -18.48 -7.96 10.20
CA GLU A 21 -18.04 -6.61 10.59
C GLU A 21 -16.58 -6.34 10.18
N TRP A 22 -15.69 -7.30 10.41
CA TRP A 22 -14.28 -7.21 10.02
C TRP A 22 -14.11 -7.20 8.49
N GLU A 23 -14.81 -8.06 7.76
CA GLU A 23 -14.83 -8.08 6.29
C GLU A 23 -15.29 -6.72 5.72
N ASN A 24 -16.31 -6.10 6.34
CA ASN A 24 -16.75 -4.76 5.93
C ASN A 24 -15.71 -3.68 6.24
N LYS A 25 -15.02 -3.76 7.38
CA LYS A 25 -13.94 -2.83 7.73
C LYS A 25 -12.75 -2.96 6.79
N GLU A 26 -12.37 -4.19 6.45
CA GLU A 26 -11.32 -4.49 5.48
C GLU A 26 -11.65 -3.85 4.13
N LYS A 27 -12.83 -4.11 3.59
CA LYS A 27 -13.27 -3.51 2.31
C LYS A 27 -13.33 -1.98 2.36
N ALA A 28 -13.75 -1.40 3.48
CA ALA A 28 -13.75 0.06 3.65
C ALA A 28 -12.32 0.62 3.69
N GLN A 29 -11.39 -0.08 4.34
CA GLN A 29 -9.99 0.30 4.41
C GLN A 29 -9.29 0.16 3.06
N GLU A 30 -9.53 -0.92 2.31
CA GLU A 30 -9.03 -1.09 0.94
C GLU A 30 -9.48 0.07 0.04
N LYS A 31 -10.77 0.43 0.10
CA LYS A 31 -11.30 1.56 -0.65
C LYS A 31 -10.59 2.86 -0.26
N ARG A 32 -10.39 3.09 1.03
CA ARG A 32 -9.70 4.29 1.53
C ARG A 32 -8.24 4.34 1.05
N CYS A 33 -7.52 3.22 1.12
CA CYS A 33 -6.14 3.14 0.62
C CYS A 33 -6.09 3.46 -0.89
N ALA A 34 -6.97 2.86 -1.68
CA ALA A 34 -7.03 3.11 -3.12
C ALA A 34 -7.39 4.57 -3.47
N GLU A 35 -8.24 5.23 -2.68
CA GLU A 35 -8.54 6.66 -2.83
C GLU A 35 -7.32 7.52 -2.46
N LEU A 36 -6.65 7.21 -1.34
CA LEU A 36 -5.46 7.93 -0.90
C LEU A 36 -4.29 7.80 -1.88
N GLU A 37 -4.06 6.61 -2.46
CA GLU A 37 -3.04 6.41 -3.50
C GLU A 37 -3.32 7.28 -4.74
N LYS A 38 -4.58 7.38 -5.16
CA LYS A 38 -4.96 8.25 -6.29
C LYS A 38 -4.72 9.72 -5.98
N THR A 39 -5.10 10.16 -4.77
CA THR A 39 -4.86 11.53 -4.32
C THR A 39 -3.37 11.83 -4.25
N CYS A 40 -2.56 10.93 -3.68
CA CYS A 40 -1.12 11.07 -3.59
C CYS A 40 -0.47 11.21 -4.98
N ILE A 41 -0.85 10.36 -5.94
CA ILE A 41 -0.34 10.47 -7.32
C ILE A 41 -0.72 11.84 -7.93
N HIS A 42 -1.95 12.30 -7.70
CA HIS A 42 -2.39 13.62 -8.19
C HIS A 42 -1.59 14.77 -7.54
N GLU A 43 -1.33 14.70 -6.24
CA GLU A 43 -0.53 15.69 -5.51
C GLU A 43 0.92 15.72 -5.99
N ILE A 44 1.54 14.56 -6.24
CA ILE A 44 2.88 14.46 -6.83
C ILE A 44 2.88 15.12 -8.21
N MET A 45 1.89 14.83 -9.05
CA MET A 45 1.79 15.44 -10.38
C MET A 45 1.68 16.96 -10.33
N VAL A 46 0.88 17.50 -9.41
CA VAL A 46 0.74 18.95 -9.24
C VAL A 46 2.05 19.56 -8.73
N SER A 47 2.71 18.89 -7.77
CA SER A 47 3.96 19.38 -7.16
C SER A 47 5.12 19.43 -8.15
N GLU A 48 5.19 18.46 -9.07
CA GLU A 48 6.23 18.35 -10.09
C GLU A 48 5.84 18.99 -11.44
N GLU A 49 4.71 19.72 -11.48
CA GLU A 49 4.15 20.33 -12.70
C GLU A 49 3.98 19.34 -13.88
N LEU A 50 3.67 18.08 -13.56
CA LEU A 50 3.53 16.99 -14.54
C LEU A 50 2.08 16.83 -14.99
N THR A 51 1.90 16.65 -16.31
CA THR A 51 0.63 16.18 -16.87
C THR A 51 0.51 14.65 -16.78
N PRO A 52 -0.71 14.08 -16.81
CA PRO A 52 -0.86 12.62 -16.80
C PRO A 52 -0.11 11.92 -17.93
N LYS A 53 0.00 12.58 -19.10
CA LYS A 53 0.74 12.06 -20.26
C LYS A 53 2.24 12.01 -20.00
N GLN A 54 2.81 13.07 -19.44
CA GLN A 54 4.23 13.11 -19.08
C GLN A 54 4.58 12.10 -17.98
N LEU A 55 3.69 11.92 -17.00
CA LEU A 55 3.88 10.87 -15.99
C LEU A 55 3.88 9.47 -16.63
N ALA A 56 2.99 9.21 -17.58
CA ALA A 56 2.97 7.93 -18.30
C ALA A 56 4.25 7.71 -19.14
N GLU A 57 4.72 8.75 -19.83
CA GLU A 57 5.98 8.72 -20.58
C GLU A 57 7.19 8.47 -19.65
N LEU A 58 7.21 9.12 -18.48
CA LEU A 58 8.25 8.91 -17.45
C LEU A 58 8.27 7.47 -16.94
N ILE A 59 7.11 6.85 -16.69
CA ILE A 59 7.02 5.45 -16.26
C ILE A 59 7.59 4.51 -17.33
N VAL A 60 7.29 4.77 -18.61
CA VAL A 60 7.83 3.96 -19.72
C VAL A 60 9.34 4.15 -19.85
N TYR A 61 9.82 5.39 -19.75
CA TYR A 61 11.25 5.70 -19.75
C TYR A 61 11.97 4.97 -18.61
N ALA A 62 11.46 5.08 -17.38
CA ALA A 62 12.04 4.43 -16.20
C ALA A 62 12.10 2.91 -16.38
N LYS A 63 11.03 2.26 -16.85
CA LYS A 63 11.04 0.80 -17.06
C LYS A 63 12.16 0.30 -17.96
N ASN A 64 12.60 1.10 -18.94
CA ASN A 64 13.67 0.70 -19.88
C ASN A 64 15.06 1.16 -19.44
N ASN A 65 15.14 2.12 -18.51
CA ASN A 65 16.38 2.82 -18.19
C ASN A 65 16.81 2.64 -16.73
N LEU A 66 16.02 1.92 -15.91
CA LEU A 66 16.41 1.56 -14.55
C LEU A 66 17.57 0.56 -14.58
N PRO A 67 18.63 0.78 -13.79
CA PRO A 67 19.79 -0.10 -13.78
C PRO A 67 19.47 -1.48 -13.18
N GLY A 68 19.81 -2.54 -13.92
CA GLY A 68 19.93 -3.91 -13.40
C GLY A 68 18.65 -4.72 -13.25
N ASP A 69 17.57 -4.40 -13.97
CA ASP A 69 16.26 -5.07 -13.86
C ASP A 69 15.68 -5.13 -12.43
N LYS A 70 16.23 -4.31 -11.52
CA LYS A 70 15.80 -4.28 -10.12
C LYS A 70 14.51 -3.50 -9.98
N PRO A 71 13.63 -3.88 -9.05
CA PRO A 71 12.43 -3.12 -8.76
C PRO A 71 12.79 -1.72 -8.24
N VAL A 72 11.93 -0.74 -8.52
CA VAL A 72 12.15 0.69 -8.20
C VAL A 72 12.51 0.91 -6.74
N ASN A 73 11.89 0.16 -5.82
CA ASN A 73 12.15 0.27 -4.39
C ASN A 73 13.59 -0.10 -4.02
N GLU A 74 14.23 -1.03 -4.72
CA GLU A 74 15.62 -1.42 -4.46
C GLU A 74 16.59 -0.34 -4.93
N ILE A 75 16.29 0.34 -6.05
CA ILE A 75 17.14 1.38 -6.64
C ILE A 75 17.09 2.67 -5.79
N VAL A 76 15.89 3.07 -5.35
CA VAL A 76 15.71 4.28 -4.52
C VAL A 76 16.32 4.13 -3.12
N ASN A 77 16.43 2.89 -2.62
CA ASN A 77 17.00 2.64 -1.29
C ASN A 77 18.54 2.57 -1.30
N THR A 78 19.18 2.23 -2.43
CA THR A 78 20.65 2.19 -2.51
C THR A 78 21.33 3.55 -2.37
N GLU A 79 20.68 4.65 -2.80
CA GLU A 79 21.27 5.99 -2.68
C GLU A 79 21.34 6.52 -1.24
N LYS A 80 20.65 5.88 -0.28
CA LYS A 80 20.65 6.32 1.13
C LYS A 80 21.74 5.67 1.99
N GLU A 81 22.44 4.65 1.47
CA GLU A 81 23.48 3.94 2.25
C GLU A 81 24.89 4.51 2.04
N ASP A 82 25.11 5.34 1.01
CA ASP A 82 26.45 5.86 0.66
C ASP A 82 26.83 7.20 1.35
N GLU A 83 25.92 7.86 2.08
CA GLU A 83 26.22 9.14 2.75
C GLU A 83 26.73 9.04 4.20
N ASN A 84 26.88 7.83 4.76
CA ASN A 84 27.14 7.67 6.20
C ASN A 84 28.53 7.12 6.56
N ASN A 85 29.53 7.26 5.67
CA ASN A 85 30.86 6.71 5.92
C ASN A 85 32.01 7.62 5.46
N GLU A 86 31.98 8.89 5.85
CA GLU A 86 33.21 9.68 5.94
C GLU A 86 33.25 10.45 7.27
N THR A 87 34.44 10.44 7.89
CA THR A 87 34.88 11.15 9.10
C THR A 87 34.52 10.57 10.48
N GLU A 88 35.29 9.58 10.92
CA GLU A 88 35.89 9.64 12.26
C GLU A 88 37.42 9.66 12.13
N GLU A 89 38.02 10.56 12.91
CA GLU A 89 39.37 11.11 12.92
C GLU A 89 40.46 10.15 13.44
#